data_AF-A0A8H8CUE7-F1
#
_entry.id   AF-A0A8H8CUE7-F1
#
_cell.length_a   1.000
_cell.length_b   1.000
_cell.length_c   1.000
_cell.angle_alpha   90.00
_cell.angle_beta   90.00
_cell.angle_gamma   90.00
#
_symmetry.space_group_name_H-M   'P 1'
#
loop_
_entity.id
_entity.type
_entity.pdbx_description
1 polymer ?
#
loop_
_entity_poly.entity_id
_entity_poly.type
_entity_poly.pdbx_seq_one_letter_code
_entity_poly.pdbx_strand_id
1 'polypeptide(L)'
;MHRYFLALHIPFFVPPLRETAYAFSRNVVVDASLKIWRAVLLPSSHSDEISPLNGDDLERLAICGSQFFRVSALQACFMVAAELIFQLQEENSLSPAPLRPDLLSIVNDAVNWSFRCVEAGETNIKGHLFMCLVDARLDGLIRGVGKDELPASLIRAVENGQENCLRVLEERAAEGQTEARVDLLSQTGIDTPKGMEDWDIMMPIGQFNFDSGDPMNWWFDDETMERLPL
;
A
#
# COMPACT_ATOMS: atom_id res chain seq x y z
N MET A 1 -0.02 0.39 17.34
CA MET A 1 1.40 0.56 17.74
C MET A 1 2.38 0.32 16.61
N HIS A 2 2.23 -0.74 15.79
CA HIS A 2 3.18 -1.08 14.71
C HIS A 2 3.44 0.04 13.68
N ARG A 3 2.45 0.87 13.36
CA ARG A 3 2.63 2.03 12.47
C ARG A 3 3.72 3.01 12.93
N TYR A 4 3.89 3.18 14.25
CA TYR A 4 4.91 4.10 14.79
C TYR A 4 6.30 3.51 14.66
N PHE A 5 6.44 2.20 14.90
CA PHE A 5 7.69 1.49 14.60
C PHE A 5 8.02 1.61 13.11
N LEU A 6 7.02 1.44 12.24
CA LEU A 6 7.21 1.61 10.80
C LEU A 6 7.71 3.03 10.47
N ALA A 7 7.05 4.07 10.97
CA ALA A 7 7.43 5.47 10.74
C ALA A 7 8.84 5.81 11.27
N LEU A 8 9.23 5.27 12.43
CA LEU A 8 10.55 5.51 13.03
C LEU A 8 11.69 4.85 12.26
N HIS A 9 11.43 3.68 11.66
CA HIS A 9 12.47 2.88 11.03
C HIS A 9 12.56 3.04 9.51
N ILE A 10 11.52 3.56 8.83
CA ILE A 10 11.53 3.82 7.38
C ILE A 10 12.72 4.67 6.91
N PRO A 11 13.11 5.78 7.58
CA PRO A 11 14.26 6.57 7.13
C PRO A 11 15.57 5.78 7.10
N PHE A 12 15.65 4.71 7.89
CA PHE A 12 16.79 3.80 7.98
C PHE A 12 16.58 2.51 7.18
N PHE A 13 15.50 2.42 6.39
CA PHE A 13 15.18 1.27 5.56
C PHE A 13 15.82 1.32 4.18
N VAL A 14 16.14 2.52 3.67
CA VAL A 14 16.83 2.73 2.38
C VAL A 14 18.38 2.68 2.50
N PRO A 15 19.01 3.19 3.57
CA PRO A 15 20.45 3.01 3.81
C PRO A 15 21.03 1.57 3.94
N PRO A 16 20.28 0.50 4.32
CA PRO A 16 20.78 -0.87 4.37
C PRO A 16 21.14 -1.46 3.01
N LEU A 17 20.89 -0.76 1.90
CA LEU A 17 21.39 -1.14 0.57
C LEU A 17 22.91 -1.33 0.52
N ARG A 18 23.67 -0.85 1.54
CA ARG A 18 25.14 -0.92 1.59
C ARG A 18 25.78 -1.18 2.97
N GLU A 19 25.04 -1.04 4.08
CA GLU A 19 25.63 -1.10 5.44
C GLU A 19 24.85 -2.01 6.40
N THR A 20 25.55 -2.99 6.98
CA THR A 20 24.99 -3.93 7.97
C THR A 20 24.49 -3.27 9.25
N ALA A 21 24.89 -2.01 9.50
CA ALA A 21 24.48 -1.22 10.66
C ALA A 21 22.95 -1.04 10.75
N TYR A 22 22.24 -1.11 9.62
CA TYR A 22 20.80 -0.90 9.55
C TYR A 22 19.96 -2.19 9.49
N ALA A 23 20.59 -3.37 9.64
CA ALA A 23 19.89 -4.66 9.60
C ALA A 23 18.79 -4.78 10.66
N PHE A 24 18.98 -4.18 11.83
CA PHE A 24 17.94 -4.12 12.87
C PHE A 24 16.71 -3.34 12.39
N SER A 25 16.88 -2.16 11.79
CA SER A 25 15.77 -1.35 11.28
C SER A 25 15.02 -2.07 10.16
N ARG A 26 15.73 -2.73 9.24
CA ARG A 26 15.12 -3.56 8.18
C ARG A 26 14.22 -4.65 8.78
N ASN A 27 14.72 -5.39 9.77
CA ASN A 27 13.94 -6.42 10.46
C ASN A 27 12.70 -5.85 11.16
N VAL A 28 12.83 -4.70 11.84
CA VAL A 28 11.69 -4.05 12.51
C VAL A 28 10.64 -3.60 11.50
N VAL A 29 11.04 -3.03 10.36
CA VAL A 29 10.11 -2.62 9.29
C VAL A 29 9.34 -3.82 8.72
N VAL A 30 10.03 -4.92 8.41
CA VAL A 30 9.40 -6.13 7.85
C VAL A 30 8.45 -6.76 8.88
N ASP A 31 8.88 -6.90 10.13
CA ASP A 31 8.04 -7.46 11.22
C ASP A 31 6.83 -6.58 11.52
N ALA A 32 7.01 -5.26 11.59
CA ALA A 32 5.90 -4.33 11.79
C ALA A 32 4.91 -4.37 10.62
N SER A 33 5.41 -4.46 9.38
CA SER A 33 4.56 -4.52 8.18
C SER A 33 3.73 -5.80 8.14
N LEU A 34 4.34 -6.94 8.45
CA LEU A 34 3.64 -8.23 8.60
C LEU A 34 2.52 -8.16 9.65
N LYS A 35 2.80 -7.55 10.81
CA LYS A 35 1.81 -7.41 11.88
C LYS A 35 0.67 -6.47 11.50
N ILE A 36 0.97 -5.37 10.81
CA ILE A 36 -0.07 -4.46 10.27
C ILE A 36 -0.94 -5.21 9.26
N TRP A 37 -0.33 -5.91 8.32
CA TRP A 37 -1.06 -6.63 7.27
C TRP A 37 -1.97 -7.72 7.84
N ARG A 38 -1.44 -8.55 8.74
CA ARG A 38 -2.24 -9.60 9.42
C ARG A 38 -3.38 -9.02 10.24
N ALA A 39 -3.20 -7.85 10.86
CA ALA A 39 -4.27 -7.19 11.59
C ALA A 39 -5.40 -6.69 10.66
N VAL A 40 -5.07 -6.35 9.42
CA VAL A 40 -6.00 -5.82 8.42
C VAL A 40 -6.73 -6.93 7.64
N LEU A 41 -6.08 -8.07 7.43
CA LEU A 41 -6.57 -9.13 6.52
C LEU A 41 -7.05 -10.41 7.20
N LEU A 42 -6.80 -10.59 8.50
CA LEU A 42 -7.22 -11.81 9.18
C LEU A 42 -8.62 -11.62 9.79
N PRO A 43 -9.68 -12.21 9.21
CA PRO A 43 -10.92 -12.39 9.95
C PRO A 43 -10.58 -13.22 11.19
N SER A 44 -10.96 -12.73 12.37
CA SER A 44 -10.74 -13.45 13.63
C SER A 44 -11.43 -14.81 13.53
N SER A 45 -10.68 -15.86 13.23
CA SER A 45 -11.17 -17.24 13.22
C SER A 45 -11.33 -17.79 14.64
N HIS A 46 -11.19 -16.95 15.66
CA HIS A 46 -11.43 -17.29 17.05
C HIS A 46 -12.69 -16.58 17.53
N SER A 47 -13.77 -17.35 17.59
CA SER A 47 -14.91 -17.11 18.47
C SER A 47 -14.44 -17.19 19.93
N ASP A 48 -13.85 -16.12 20.44
CA ASP A 48 -13.70 -15.92 21.89
C ASP A 48 -14.38 -14.61 22.26
N GLU A 49 -15.47 -14.73 23.02
CA GLU A 49 -16.51 -13.74 23.31
C GLU A 49 -16.07 -12.52 24.16
N ILE A 50 -14.79 -12.09 24.17
CA ILE A 50 -14.33 -11.06 25.14
C ILE A 50 -13.41 -9.98 24.53
N SER A 51 -13.55 -9.62 23.26
CA SER A 51 -12.90 -8.40 22.74
C SER A 51 -13.87 -7.55 21.90
N PRO A 52 -14.09 -6.27 22.22
CA PRO A 52 -15.09 -5.43 21.55
C PRO A 52 -14.69 -4.98 20.13
N LEU A 53 -13.52 -5.42 19.64
CA LEU A 53 -13.09 -5.18 18.27
C LEU A 53 -12.96 -6.54 17.58
N ASN A 54 -14.06 -7.03 16.99
CA ASN A 54 -14.04 -8.22 16.15
C ASN A 54 -13.05 -7.98 14.98
N GLY A 55 -12.28 -8.99 14.58
CA GLY A 55 -11.36 -8.88 13.42
C GLY A 55 -12.06 -8.41 12.14
N ASP A 56 -13.36 -8.71 12.00
CA ASP A 56 -14.24 -8.24 10.94
C ASP A 56 -14.42 -6.70 10.93
N ASP A 57 -14.49 -6.07 12.11
CA ASP A 57 -14.61 -4.61 12.22
C ASP A 57 -13.33 -3.89 11.79
N LEU A 58 -12.16 -4.46 12.08
CA LEU A 58 -10.88 -3.87 11.68
C LEU A 58 -10.62 -4.05 10.18
N GLU A 59 -10.98 -5.19 9.59
CA GLU A 59 -10.97 -5.39 8.14
C GLU A 59 -11.89 -4.35 7.47
N ARG A 60 -13.14 -4.24 7.94
CA ARG A 60 -14.09 -3.25 7.42
C ARG A 60 -13.59 -1.82 7.59
N LEU A 61 -12.95 -1.50 8.72
CA LEU A 61 -12.35 -0.19 8.94
C LEU A 61 -11.13 0.06 8.04
N ALA A 62 -10.36 -0.97 7.72
CA ALA A 62 -9.23 -0.85 6.81
C ALA A 62 -9.68 -0.68 5.35
N ILE A 63 -10.87 -1.18 4.98
CA ILE A 63 -11.45 -1.00 3.63
C ILE A 63 -12.22 0.33 3.55
N CYS A 64 -13.22 0.50 4.41
CA CYS A 64 -14.19 1.60 4.34
C CYS A 64 -13.82 2.81 5.21
N GLY A 65 -12.85 2.68 6.13
CA GLY A 65 -12.59 3.68 7.16
C GLY A 65 -11.91 4.95 6.67
N SER A 66 -11.39 5.75 7.59
CA SER A 66 -10.63 6.95 7.21
C SER A 66 -9.27 6.58 6.61
N GLN A 67 -8.72 7.53 5.87
CA GLN A 67 -7.45 7.38 5.15
C GLN A 67 -6.29 6.93 6.04
N PHE A 68 -6.36 7.18 7.35
CA PHE A 68 -5.36 6.77 8.33
C PHE A 68 -5.12 5.25 8.38
N PHE A 69 -6.19 4.45 8.37
CA PHE A 69 -6.09 2.98 8.43
C PHE A 69 -5.60 2.42 7.10
N ARG A 70 -6.15 2.93 5.98
CA ARG A 70 -5.73 2.58 4.62
C ARG A 70 -4.27 2.90 4.35
N VAL A 71 -3.81 4.11 4.70
CA VAL A 71 -2.41 4.53 4.48
C VAL A 71 -1.45 3.66 5.28
N SER A 72 -1.78 3.30 6.52
CA SER A 72 -0.92 2.43 7.32
C SER A 72 -0.77 1.03 6.68
N ALA A 73 -1.86 0.48 6.12
CA ALA A 73 -1.85 -0.79 5.42
C ALA A 73 -1.08 -0.72 4.08
N LEU A 74 -1.33 0.30 3.26
CA LEU A 74 -0.59 0.55 2.02
C LEU A 74 0.90 0.72 2.26
N GLN A 75 1.28 1.51 3.27
CA GLN A 75 2.67 1.73 3.64
C GLN A 75 3.36 0.42 4.06
N ALA A 76 2.66 -0.45 4.81
CA ALA A 76 3.17 -1.77 5.15
C ALA A 76 3.39 -2.63 3.88
N CYS A 77 2.45 -2.62 2.94
CA CYS A 77 2.58 -3.34 1.66
C CYS A 77 3.78 -2.86 0.85
N PHE A 78 3.98 -1.54 0.75
CA PHE A 78 5.12 -0.97 0.03
C PHE A 78 6.45 -1.37 0.67
N MET A 79 6.54 -1.40 2.00
CA MET A 79 7.77 -1.83 2.68
C MET A 79 8.05 -3.32 2.48
N VAL A 80 7.01 -4.16 2.46
CA VAL A 80 7.16 -5.58 2.14
C VAL A 80 7.59 -5.78 0.70
N ALA A 81 7.01 -5.05 -0.24
CA ALA A 81 7.39 -5.13 -1.64
C ALA A 81 8.82 -4.65 -1.88
N ALA A 82 9.22 -3.56 -1.23
CA ALA A 82 10.59 -3.05 -1.26
C ALA A 82 11.60 -4.11 -0.81
N GLU A 83 11.29 -4.80 0.29
CA GLU A 83 12.10 -5.89 0.83
C GLU A 83 12.24 -7.05 -0.18
N LEU A 84 11.15 -7.43 -0.86
CA LEU A 84 11.17 -8.50 -1.87
C LEU A 84 11.96 -8.10 -3.12
N ILE A 85 11.73 -6.89 -3.62
CA ILE A 85 12.48 -6.33 -4.76
C ILE A 85 13.97 -6.31 -4.43
N PHE A 86 14.32 -5.91 -3.21
CA PHE A 86 15.70 -5.90 -2.74
C PHE A 86 16.32 -7.30 -2.68
N GLN A 87 15.61 -8.29 -2.13
CA GLN A 87 16.07 -9.70 -2.13
C GLN A 87 16.39 -10.18 -3.55
N LEU A 88 15.51 -9.89 -4.51
CA LEU A 88 15.70 -10.27 -5.92
C LEU A 88 16.87 -9.55 -6.60
N GLN A 89 17.18 -8.32 -6.19
CA GLN A 89 18.29 -7.53 -6.74
C GLN A 89 19.65 -7.88 -6.11
N GLU A 90 19.69 -8.24 -4.81
CA GLU A 90 20.92 -8.70 -4.13
C GLU A 90 21.41 -10.07 -4.64
N GLU A 91 20.50 -10.89 -5.17
CA GLU A 91 20.75 -12.27 -5.62
C GLU A 91 21.62 -12.43 -6.89
N ASN A 92 22.49 -11.47 -7.19
CA ASN A 92 23.65 -11.68 -8.06
C ASN A 92 24.73 -12.60 -7.42
N SER A 93 24.37 -13.39 -6.39
CA SER A 93 25.22 -14.38 -5.75
C SER A 93 24.81 -15.81 -6.13
N LEU A 94 25.70 -16.78 -5.91
CA LEU A 94 25.71 -18.12 -6.55
C LEU A 94 24.49 -19.04 -6.26
N SER A 95 23.44 -18.57 -5.61
CA SER A 95 22.18 -19.28 -5.37
C SER A 95 21.04 -18.26 -5.28
N PRO A 96 19.87 -18.50 -5.92
CA PRO A 96 18.68 -17.73 -5.61
C PRO A 96 18.37 -17.95 -4.11
N ALA A 97 18.28 -16.88 -3.33
CA ALA A 97 17.72 -16.97 -2.00
C ALA A 97 16.20 -17.17 -2.16
N PRO A 98 15.58 -18.00 -1.32
CA PRO A 98 14.16 -18.21 -1.44
C PRO A 98 13.44 -16.94 -1.00
N LEU A 99 12.75 -16.27 -1.93
CA LEU A 99 11.78 -15.23 -1.60
C LEU A 99 10.87 -15.73 -0.48
N ARG A 100 10.73 -14.91 0.56
CA ARG A 100 9.87 -15.24 1.70
C ARG A 100 8.40 -15.37 1.25
N PRO A 101 7.79 -16.57 1.30
CA PRO A 101 6.44 -16.77 0.76
C PRO A 101 5.37 -15.96 1.48
N ASP A 102 5.57 -15.73 2.78
CA ASP A 102 4.68 -14.93 3.62
C ASP A 102 4.70 -13.44 3.27
N LEU A 103 5.79 -12.95 2.67
CA LEU A 103 5.90 -11.58 2.16
C LEU A 103 5.29 -11.49 0.76
N LEU A 104 5.54 -12.49 -0.09
CA LEU A 104 4.99 -12.53 -1.45
C LEU A 104 3.46 -12.54 -1.45
N SER A 105 2.83 -13.28 -0.53
CA SER A 105 1.37 -13.28 -0.40
C SER A 105 0.81 -11.90 -0.08
N ILE A 106 1.53 -11.08 0.71
CA ILE A 106 1.09 -9.71 1.04
C ILE A 106 0.96 -8.86 -0.21
N VAL A 107 1.97 -8.87 -1.07
CA VAL A 107 1.98 -8.04 -2.28
C VAL A 107 0.86 -8.46 -3.23
N ASN A 108 0.69 -9.77 -3.43
CA ASN A 108 -0.38 -10.32 -4.27
C ASN A 108 -1.77 -9.94 -3.75
N ASP A 109 -1.98 -10.06 -2.44
CA ASP A 109 -3.26 -9.74 -1.80
C ASP A 109 -3.53 -8.22 -1.80
N ALA A 110 -2.47 -7.39 -1.78
CA ALA A 110 -2.57 -5.94 -1.69
C ALA A 110 -3.14 -5.26 -2.94
N VAL A 111 -2.95 -5.83 -4.13
CA VAL A 111 -3.62 -5.36 -5.35
C VAL A 111 -5.14 -5.50 -5.21
N ASN A 112 -5.60 -6.68 -4.81
CA ASN A 112 -7.03 -6.96 -4.64
C ASN A 112 -7.63 -6.16 -3.47
N TRP A 113 -6.93 -6.09 -2.33
CA TRP A 113 -7.37 -5.31 -1.18
C TRP A 113 -7.49 -3.82 -1.51
N SER A 114 -6.51 -3.23 -2.19
CA SER A 114 -6.58 -1.81 -2.58
C SER A 114 -7.67 -1.53 -3.61
N PHE A 115 -8.01 -2.50 -4.47
CA PHE A 115 -9.16 -2.39 -5.35
C PHE A 115 -10.49 -2.44 -4.58
N ARG A 116 -10.63 -3.34 -3.60
CA ARG A 116 -11.80 -3.37 -2.70
C ARG A 116 -12.03 -2.05 -1.97
N CYS A 117 -10.97 -1.32 -1.62
CA CYS A 117 -11.08 0.02 -1.07
C CYS A 117 -11.75 1.00 -2.06
N VAL A 118 -11.43 0.92 -3.34
CA VAL A 118 -12.06 1.71 -4.41
C VAL A 118 -13.53 1.30 -4.57
N GLU A 119 -13.82 -0.01 -4.59
CA GLU A 119 -15.20 -0.52 -4.63
C GLU A 119 -16.05 -0.05 -3.44
N ALA A 120 -15.41 0.17 -2.29
CA ALA A 120 -16.02 0.70 -1.06
C ALA A 120 -16.14 2.24 -1.02
N GLY A 121 -15.72 2.95 -2.08
CA GLY A 121 -15.89 4.40 -2.22
C GLY A 121 -14.62 5.24 -2.06
N GLU A 122 -13.43 4.64 -2.01
CA GLU A 122 -12.18 5.40 -2.12
C GLU A 122 -12.05 5.98 -3.53
N THR A 123 -11.95 7.30 -3.63
CA THR A 123 -11.82 8.02 -4.92
C THR A 123 -10.37 8.30 -5.29
N ASN A 124 -9.46 8.25 -4.34
CA ASN A 124 -8.03 8.38 -4.58
C ASN A 124 -7.42 7.03 -4.99
N ILE A 125 -7.45 6.76 -6.29
CA ILE A 125 -6.98 5.50 -6.87
C ILE A 125 -5.45 5.36 -6.88
N LYS A 126 -4.69 6.41 -6.52
CA LYS A 126 -3.22 6.42 -6.62
C LYS A 126 -2.60 5.25 -5.85
N GLY A 127 -3.11 4.96 -4.65
CA GLY A 127 -2.62 3.83 -3.84
C GLY A 127 -2.76 2.49 -4.56
N HIS A 128 -3.92 2.25 -5.19
CA HIS A 128 -4.16 1.04 -5.99
C HIS A 128 -3.26 0.98 -7.24
N LEU A 129 -3.14 2.08 -7.99
CA LEU A 129 -2.29 2.12 -9.18
C LEU A 129 -0.82 1.84 -8.85
N PHE A 130 -0.32 2.37 -7.72
CA PHE A 130 1.01 2.05 -7.24
C PHE A 130 1.14 0.57 -6.87
N MET A 131 0.14 -0.05 -6.25
CA MET A 131 0.17 -1.49 -5.98
C MET A 131 0.20 -2.33 -7.26
N CYS A 132 -0.56 -1.97 -8.30
CA CYS A 132 -0.47 -2.63 -9.61
C CYS A 132 0.92 -2.51 -10.23
N LEU A 133 1.54 -1.34 -10.12
CA LEU A 133 2.91 -1.10 -10.57
C LEU A 133 3.92 -1.98 -9.82
N VAL A 134 3.78 -2.04 -8.49
CA VAL A 134 4.62 -2.85 -7.61
C VAL A 134 4.55 -4.33 -7.98
N ASP A 135 3.34 -4.86 -8.14
CA ASP A 135 3.08 -6.24 -8.51
C ASP A 135 3.71 -6.58 -9.86
N ALA A 136 3.51 -5.72 -10.86
CA ALA A 136 4.12 -5.88 -12.19
C ALA A 136 5.66 -5.81 -12.16
N ARG A 137 6.24 -4.92 -11.32
CA ARG A 137 7.70 -4.86 -11.12
C ARG A 137 8.22 -6.14 -10.48
N LEU A 138 7.53 -6.64 -9.46
CA LEU A 138 7.92 -7.85 -8.74
C LEU A 138 7.84 -9.09 -9.65
N ASP A 139 6.73 -9.26 -10.39
CA ASP A 139 6.56 -10.34 -11.37
C ASP A 139 7.61 -10.26 -12.49
N GLY A 140 7.93 -9.05 -12.96
CA GLY A 140 8.98 -8.82 -13.94
C GLY A 140 10.37 -9.26 -13.45
N LEU A 141 10.72 -8.94 -12.20
CA LEU A 141 11.97 -9.37 -11.58
C LEU A 141 12.02 -10.89 -11.38
N ILE A 142 10.93 -11.51 -10.90
CA ILE A 142 10.83 -12.96 -10.71
C ILE A 142 11.01 -13.70 -12.04
N ARG A 143 10.49 -13.16 -13.14
CA ARG A 143 10.59 -13.76 -14.49
C ARG A 143 11.89 -13.41 -15.22
N GLY A 144 12.71 -12.52 -14.67
CA GLY A 144 13.92 -12.02 -15.34
C GLY A 144 13.61 -11.24 -16.62
N VAL A 145 12.50 -10.50 -16.66
CA VAL A 145 12.12 -9.65 -17.79
C VAL A 145 13.22 -8.60 -18.03
N GLY A 146 13.64 -8.46 -19.28
CA GLY A 146 14.68 -7.52 -19.67
C GLY A 146 14.27 -6.06 -19.42
N LYS A 147 15.26 -5.19 -19.19
CA LYS A 147 15.06 -3.76 -18.91
C LYS A 147 14.24 -3.04 -19.97
N ASP A 148 14.28 -3.50 -21.22
CA ASP A 148 13.56 -2.90 -22.35
C ASP A 148 12.06 -3.24 -22.34
N GLU A 149 11.69 -4.41 -21.83
CA GLU A 149 10.29 -4.89 -21.81
C GLU A 149 9.54 -4.46 -20.54
N LEU A 150 10.28 -4.22 -19.46
CA LEU A 150 9.69 -3.87 -18.17
C LEU A 150 8.84 -2.57 -18.22
N PRO A 151 9.30 -1.44 -18.79
CA PRO A 151 8.50 -0.21 -18.84
C PRO A 151 7.12 -0.41 -19.49
N ALA A 152 7.06 -1.20 -20.57
CA ALA A 152 5.81 -1.50 -21.25
C ALA A 152 4.86 -2.35 -20.39
N SER A 153 5.41 -3.28 -19.60
CA SER A 153 4.62 -4.08 -18.64
C SER A 153 4.05 -3.20 -17.52
N LEU A 154 4.87 -2.30 -16.96
CA LEU A 154 4.48 -1.37 -15.91
C LEU A 154 3.37 -0.41 -16.36
N ILE A 155 3.51 0.19 -17.55
CA ILE A 155 2.48 1.07 -18.13
C ILE A 155 1.17 0.31 -18.28
N ARG A 156 1.21 -0.89 -18.86
CA ARG A 156 0.01 -1.72 -19.06
C ARG A 156 -0.69 -2.06 -17.74
N ALA A 157 0.07 -2.35 -16.68
CA ALA A 157 -0.49 -2.64 -15.36
C ALA A 157 -1.24 -1.44 -14.78
N VAL A 158 -0.68 -0.23 -14.93
CA VAL A 158 -1.32 1.02 -14.49
C VAL A 158 -2.54 1.35 -15.34
N GLU A 159 -2.46 1.24 -16.66
CA GLU A 159 -3.59 1.49 -17.57
C GLU A 159 -4.77 0.56 -17.27
N ASN A 160 -4.52 -0.73 -17.07
CA ASN A 160 -5.55 -1.70 -16.69
C ASN A 160 -6.16 -1.37 -15.32
N GLY A 161 -5.32 -1.03 -14.34
CA GLY A 161 -5.79 -0.61 -13.01
C GLY A 161 -6.64 0.65 -13.07
N GLN A 162 -6.24 1.63 -13.89
CA GLN A 162 -6.95 2.88 -14.08
C GLN A 162 -8.32 2.64 -14.72
N GLU A 163 -8.39 1.85 -15.79
CA GLU A 163 -9.64 1.51 -16.47
C GLU A 163 -10.63 0.83 -15.53
N ASN A 164 -10.15 -0.16 -14.75
CA ASN A 164 -10.99 -0.86 -13.77
C ASN A 164 -11.52 0.08 -12.69
N CYS A 165 -10.67 0.95 -12.14
CA CYS A 165 -11.08 1.93 -11.14
C CYS A 165 -12.07 2.95 -11.72
N LEU A 166 -11.82 3.44 -12.94
CA LEU A 166 -12.69 4.40 -13.60
C LEU A 166 -14.10 3.83 -13.75
N ARG A 167 -14.21 2.59 -14.27
CA ARG A 167 -15.49 1.89 -14.41
C ARG A 167 -16.26 1.83 -13.09
N VAL A 168 -15.61 1.39 -12.01
CA VAL A 168 -16.25 1.30 -10.68
C VAL A 168 -16.68 2.68 -10.18
N LEU A 169 -15.84 3.70 -10.33
CA LEU A 169 -16.17 5.06 -9.88
C LEU A 169 -17.33 5.68 -10.70
N GLU A 170 -17.40 5.41 -12.00
CA GLU A 170 -18.51 5.84 -12.86
C GLU A 170 -19.82 5.14 -12.49
N GLU A 171 -19.79 3.82 -12.26
CA GLU A 171 -20.94 3.04 -11.78
C GLU A 171 -21.47 3.63 -10.46
N ARG A 172 -20.59 3.88 -9.50
CA ARG A 172 -20.93 4.51 -8.21
C ARG A 172 -21.47 5.93 -8.35
N ALA A 173 -20.90 6.73 -9.25
CA ALA A 173 -21.37 8.09 -9.49
C ALA A 173 -22.79 8.10 -10.09
N ALA A 174 -23.12 7.13 -10.96
CA ALA A 174 -24.45 6.98 -11.53
C ALA A 174 -25.49 6.51 -10.49
N GLU A 175 -25.11 5.60 -9.59
CA GLU A 175 -25.93 5.16 -8.44
C GLU A 175 -26.28 6.36 -7.54
N GLY A 176 -25.28 7.15 -7.13
CA GLY A 176 -25.47 8.30 -6.26
C GLY A 176 -26.37 9.40 -6.86
N GLN A 177 -26.36 9.60 -8.18
CA GLN A 177 -27.29 10.53 -8.84
C GLN A 177 -28.74 10.02 -8.84
N THR A 178 -28.93 8.71 -8.91
CA THR A 178 -30.25 8.07 -8.86
C THR A 178 -30.81 8.15 -7.44
N GLU A 179 -29.99 7.86 -6.43
CA GLU A 179 -30.36 7.95 -5.01
C GLU A 179 -30.62 9.38 -4.56
N ALA A 180 -29.75 10.35 -4.92
CA ALA A 180 -29.97 11.76 -4.59
C ALA A 180 -31.29 12.30 -5.18
N ARG A 181 -31.71 11.81 -6.36
CA ARG A 181 -33.01 12.15 -6.96
C ARG A 181 -34.19 11.55 -6.19
N VAL A 182 -34.00 10.40 -5.55
CA VAL A 182 -35.01 9.76 -4.69
C VAL A 182 -35.05 10.41 -3.31
N ASP A 183 -33.89 10.72 -2.71
CA ASP A 183 -33.80 11.38 -1.40
C ASP A 183 -34.28 12.84 -1.42
N LEU A 184 -34.12 13.57 -2.52
CA LEU A 184 -34.77 14.88 -2.73
C LEU A 184 -36.30 14.80 -2.68
N LEU A 185 -36.89 13.64 -2.95
CA LEU A 185 -38.33 13.41 -2.84
C LEU A 185 -38.77 12.98 -1.43
N SER A 186 -37.84 12.58 -0.56
CA SER A 186 -38.12 12.03 0.78
C SER A 186 -37.51 12.82 1.94
N GLN A 187 -37.06 14.07 1.74
CA GLN A 187 -36.44 14.87 2.79
C GLN A 187 -37.33 15.09 4.03
N THR A 188 -37.08 14.31 5.08
CA THR A 188 -37.16 14.74 6.49
C THR A 188 -35.73 14.79 7.02
N GLY A 189 -35.23 16.00 7.26
CA GLY A 189 -33.82 16.25 7.60
C GLY A 189 -33.41 15.66 8.95
N ILE A 190 -32.21 15.08 8.98
CA ILE A 190 -31.46 14.77 10.20
C ILE A 190 -30.21 15.65 10.17
N ASP A 191 -30.11 16.58 11.12
CA ASP A 191 -28.95 17.44 11.28
C ASP A 191 -27.77 16.65 11.86
N THR A 192 -26.66 16.63 11.12
CA THR A 192 -25.39 16.03 11.55
C THR A 192 -24.73 16.91 12.62
N PRO A 193 -24.29 16.37 13.77
CA PRO A 193 -23.61 17.16 14.79
C PRO A 193 -22.30 17.74 14.29
N LYS A 194 -22.15 19.06 14.44
CA LYS A 194 -20.96 19.83 14.09
C LYS A 194 -19.83 19.53 15.08
N GLY A 195 -18.78 18.82 14.66
CA GLY A 195 -17.64 18.53 15.54
C GLY A 195 -16.57 17.54 15.06
N MET A 196 -16.64 17.02 13.83
CA MET A 196 -15.69 16.00 13.34
C MET A 196 -14.55 16.58 12.47
N GLU A 197 -14.51 17.90 12.26
CA GLU A 197 -13.61 18.57 11.30
C GLU A 197 -12.17 18.77 11.78
N ASP A 198 -11.85 18.47 13.04
CA ASP A 198 -10.56 18.85 13.66
C ASP A 198 -9.42 17.83 13.48
N TRP A 199 -9.71 16.65 12.90
CA TRP A 199 -8.67 15.63 12.66
C TRP A 199 -7.86 15.85 11.39
N ASP A 200 -8.36 16.64 10.43
CA ASP A 200 -7.63 17.06 9.21
C ASP A 200 -6.53 18.10 9.51
N ILE A 201 -6.53 18.68 10.72
CA ILE A 201 -5.58 19.74 11.11
C ILE A 201 -4.27 19.15 11.69
N MET A 202 -4.24 17.87 12.07
CA MET A 202 -3.09 17.29 12.76
C MET A 202 -2.03 16.65 11.85
N MET A 203 -2.26 16.63 10.54
CA MET A 203 -1.26 16.24 9.54
C MET A 203 -1.46 17.11 8.29
N PRO A 204 -0.56 18.07 8.00
CA PRO A 204 -0.58 18.71 6.69
C PRO A 204 -0.37 17.62 5.62
N ILE A 205 -1.41 17.39 4.81
CA ILE A 205 -1.32 16.65 3.55
C ILE A 205 -0.35 17.46 2.66
N GLY A 206 0.95 17.23 2.80
CA GLY A 206 1.95 17.98 2.03
C GLY A 206 3.29 18.32 2.71
N GLN A 207 3.59 17.83 3.91
CA GLN A 207 4.94 18.03 4.51
C GLN A 207 5.91 16.84 4.31
N PHE A 208 5.77 16.10 3.21
CA PHE A 208 6.95 15.48 2.62
C PHE A 208 7.66 16.56 1.81
N ASN A 209 8.67 17.20 2.42
CA ASN A 209 9.54 18.11 1.71
C ASN A 209 10.41 17.28 0.76
N PHE A 210 9.99 17.15 -0.50
CA PHE A 210 10.69 16.41 -1.57
C PHE A 210 11.97 17.11 -2.07
N ASP A 211 12.42 18.18 -1.40
CA ASP A 211 13.56 19.02 -1.80
C ASP A 211 14.94 18.43 -1.40
N SER A 212 14.95 17.34 -0.62
CA SER A 212 16.12 16.46 -0.50
C SER A 212 15.82 15.18 -1.26
N GLY A 213 16.52 14.97 -2.40
CA GLY A 213 16.48 13.80 -3.28
C GLY A 213 15.37 12.79 -3.02
N ASP A 214 14.38 12.75 -3.91
CA ASP A 214 13.14 11.98 -3.78
C ASP A 214 13.36 10.64 -3.03
N PRO A 215 12.81 10.49 -1.82
CA PRO A 215 13.01 9.31 -0.98
C PRO A 215 12.41 8.03 -1.58
N MET A 216 11.70 8.12 -2.71
CA MET A 216 11.23 6.97 -3.50
C MET A 216 11.95 6.83 -4.84
N ASN A 217 12.98 7.63 -5.14
CA ASN A 217 13.70 7.52 -6.42
C ASN A 217 14.33 6.14 -6.60
N TRP A 218 14.76 5.49 -5.51
CA TRP A 218 15.25 4.10 -5.52
C TRP A 218 14.23 3.07 -6.00
N TRP A 219 12.93 3.41 -6.00
CA TRP A 219 11.88 2.57 -6.56
C TRP A 219 11.94 2.50 -8.09
N PHE A 220 12.43 3.58 -8.72
CA PHE A 220 12.41 3.79 -10.15
C PHE A 220 13.81 3.78 -10.79
N ASP A 221 14.85 4.14 -10.03
CA ASP A 221 16.22 4.22 -10.49
C ASP A 221 16.94 2.88 -10.46
N ASP A 222 17.26 2.38 -11.65
CA ASP A 222 18.23 1.29 -11.85
C ASP A 222 19.69 1.80 -11.86
N GLU A 223 19.89 3.12 -11.94
CA GLU A 223 21.20 3.78 -12.06
C GLU A 223 21.98 3.91 -10.75
N THR A 224 21.37 3.63 -9.59
CA THR A 224 22.09 3.67 -8.30
C THR A 224 23.18 2.59 -8.17
N MET A 225 23.27 1.68 -9.16
CA MET A 225 24.32 0.65 -9.26
C MET A 225 25.45 0.96 -10.25
N GLU A 226 25.38 2.02 -11.07
CA GLU A 226 26.45 2.34 -12.03
C GLU A 226 27.60 3.21 -11.47
N ARG A 227 27.54 3.60 -10.18
CA ARG A 227 28.68 4.26 -9.51
C ARG A 227 29.43 3.31 -8.59
N LEU A 228 30.04 2.29 -9.19
CA LEU A 228 31.22 1.63 -8.61
C LEU A 228 32.46 2.23 -9.28
N PRO A 229 33.35 2.93 -8.55
CA PRO A 229 34.73 3.02 -8.99
C PRO A 229 35.36 1.63 -8.86
N LEU A 230 35.92 1.16 -9.99
CA LEU A 230 36.75 -0.03 -10.22
C LEU A 230 37.21 -0.85 -8.99
#